data_AF-A0A831SKQ5-F1
#
_entry.id   AF-A0A831SKQ5-F1
#
_cell.length_a   1.000
_cell.length_b   1.000
_cell.length_c   1.000
_cell.angle_alpha   90.00
_cell.angle_beta   90.00
_cell.angle_gamma   90.00
#
_symmetry.space_group_name_H-M   'P 1'
#
loop_
_entity.id
_entity.type
_entity.pdbx_description
1 polymer ?
#
loop_
_entity_poly.entity_id
_entity_poly.type
_entity_poly.pdbx_seq_one_letter_code
_entity_poly.pdbx_strand_id
1 'polypeptide(L)'
;MNRSNVDNYHSIDDVQLRDRANRLFTYLLELTKLRTKAIRTLQQYEQVLWLKDIPQEPECHCIAWESTENEKQSEVWVEIHKPKLKPPPKAPELLYPWLDPHQVEDSSKDFPELRERIPINILDGHNKERQDEEQILFQKLEECPEIESLWEQYVEEEWWPWAEEDRRLRNIYEVYKGLFSIYQKQQRLGETYEVVLGVGYLTWLLPSGQMVARHLITAQTSLILMLFVV
;
A
#
# COMPACT_ATOMS: atom_id res chain seq x y z
N MET A 1 -52.53 -62.22 7.90
CA MET A 1 -51.23 -61.67 8.36
C MET A 1 -50.42 -61.27 7.13
N ASN A 2 -50.24 -59.98 6.83
CA ASN A 2 -49.28 -59.51 5.81
C ASN A 2 -49.01 -57.99 5.97
N ARG A 3 -48.54 -57.56 7.15
CA ARG A 3 -48.11 -56.16 7.41
C ARG A 3 -46.61 -56.02 7.70
N SER A 4 -45.92 -57.12 7.99
CA SER A 4 -44.51 -57.11 8.40
C SER A 4 -43.48 -57.11 7.25
N ASN A 5 -43.91 -57.16 5.98
CA ASN A 5 -43.00 -57.26 4.83
C ASN A 5 -42.91 -55.98 3.99
N VAL A 6 -43.74 -54.97 4.25
CA VAL A 6 -43.77 -53.69 3.50
C VAL A 6 -42.89 -52.63 4.18
N ASP A 7 -42.91 -52.59 5.52
CA ASP A 7 -42.11 -51.62 6.30
C ASP A 7 -40.59 -51.86 6.19
N ASN A 8 -40.18 -53.11 5.92
CA ASN A 8 -38.77 -53.47 5.78
C ASN A 8 -38.19 -53.04 4.41
N TYR A 9 -39.05 -52.88 3.39
CA TYR A 9 -38.62 -52.51 2.04
C TYR A 9 -38.29 -51.01 1.93
N HIS A 10 -39.09 -50.15 2.57
CA HIS A 10 -38.83 -48.70 2.62
C HIS A 10 -37.57 -48.33 3.41
N SER A 11 -37.28 -49.02 4.52
CA SER A 11 -36.08 -48.77 5.33
C SER A 11 -34.78 -49.10 4.58
N ILE A 12 -34.78 -50.18 3.78
CA ILE A 12 -33.60 -50.59 3.00
C ILE A 12 -33.35 -49.62 1.84
N ASP A 13 -34.39 -49.13 1.17
CA ASP A 13 -34.27 -48.14 0.10
C ASP A 13 -33.76 -46.78 0.60
N ASP A 14 -34.19 -46.34 1.79
CA ASP A 14 -33.68 -45.10 2.41
C ASP A 14 -32.22 -45.22 2.84
N VAL A 15 -31.81 -46.38 3.37
CA VAL A 15 -30.41 -46.64 3.72
C VAL A 15 -29.53 -46.67 2.46
N GLN A 16 -30.00 -47.28 1.37
CA GLN A 16 -29.28 -47.28 0.10
C GLN A 16 -29.24 -45.89 -0.54
N LEU A 17 -30.32 -45.13 -0.46
CA LEU A 17 -30.38 -43.75 -0.96
C LEU A 17 -29.41 -42.85 -0.20
N ARG A 18 -29.34 -43.00 1.13
CA ARG A 18 -28.40 -42.27 1.99
C ARG A 18 -26.95 -42.65 1.71
N ASP A 19 -26.66 -43.94 1.47
CA ASP A 19 -25.31 -44.38 1.10
C ASP A 19 -24.88 -43.86 -0.28
N ARG A 20 -25.79 -43.86 -1.26
CA ARG A 20 -25.54 -43.25 -2.58
C ARG A 20 -25.33 -41.74 -2.48
N ALA A 21 -26.12 -41.04 -1.68
CA ALA A 21 -25.96 -39.61 -1.43
C ALA A 21 -24.61 -39.32 -0.77
N ASN A 22 -24.23 -40.08 0.25
CA ASN A 22 -22.92 -39.95 0.90
C ASN A 22 -21.78 -40.16 -0.11
N ARG A 23 -21.82 -41.21 -0.93
CA ARG A 23 -20.79 -41.45 -1.96
C ARG A 23 -20.71 -40.32 -2.97
N LEU A 24 -21.85 -39.76 -3.38
CA LEU A 24 -21.89 -38.62 -4.29
C LEU A 24 -21.29 -37.37 -3.64
N PHE A 25 -21.67 -37.04 -2.40
CA PHE A 25 -21.10 -35.91 -1.68
C PHE A 25 -19.61 -36.10 -1.39
N THR A 26 -19.17 -37.29 -1.02
CA THR A 26 -17.75 -37.62 -0.87
C THR A 26 -17.01 -37.46 -2.19
N TYR A 27 -17.56 -37.95 -3.29
CA TYR A 27 -16.96 -37.79 -4.62
C TYR A 27 -16.85 -36.32 -5.03
N LEU A 28 -17.91 -35.53 -4.83
CA LEU A 28 -17.91 -34.08 -5.08
C LEU A 28 -16.91 -33.36 -4.18
N LEU A 29 -16.78 -33.77 -2.92
CA LEU A 29 -15.80 -33.23 -1.97
C LEU A 29 -14.36 -33.55 -2.40
N GLU A 30 -14.08 -34.78 -2.84
CA GLU A 30 -12.74 -35.15 -3.33
C GLU A 30 -12.42 -34.47 -4.67
N LEU A 31 -13.39 -34.34 -5.58
CA LEU A 31 -13.24 -33.58 -6.83
C LEU A 31 -12.95 -32.10 -6.56
N THR A 32 -13.65 -31.50 -5.61
CA THR A 32 -13.43 -30.10 -5.22
C THR A 32 -12.07 -29.94 -4.56
N LYS A 33 -11.63 -30.84 -3.67
CA LYS A 33 -10.28 -30.86 -3.09
C LYS A 33 -9.16 -31.01 -4.14
N LEU A 34 -9.41 -31.77 -5.21
CA LEU A 34 -8.46 -31.93 -6.33
C LEU A 34 -8.38 -30.69 -7.22
N ARG A 35 -9.51 -30.00 -7.44
CA ARG A 35 -9.57 -28.76 -8.22
C ARG A 35 -9.16 -27.51 -7.45
N THR A 36 -9.36 -27.50 -6.13
CA THR A 36 -8.93 -26.38 -5.29
C THR A 36 -7.45 -26.54 -5.00
N LYS A 37 -6.65 -25.66 -5.63
CA LYS A 37 -5.25 -25.48 -5.25
C LYS A 37 -5.25 -25.01 -3.79
N ALA A 38 -4.98 -25.91 -2.85
CA ALA A 38 -4.89 -25.51 -1.45
C ALA A 38 -3.79 -24.46 -1.34
N ILE A 39 -4.21 -23.25 -1.00
CA ILE A 39 -3.33 -22.11 -0.76
C ILE A 39 -2.56 -22.43 0.52
N ARG A 40 -1.29 -22.78 0.36
CA ARG A 40 -0.41 -23.26 1.45
C ARG A 40 0.61 -22.21 1.89
N THR A 41 0.66 -21.08 1.19
CA THR A 41 1.60 -19.99 1.44
C THR A 41 0.94 -18.66 1.10
N LEU A 42 1.26 -17.62 1.88
CA LEU A 42 0.70 -16.27 1.73
C LEU A 42 0.90 -15.65 0.33
N GLN A 43 1.85 -16.16 -0.46
CA GLN A 43 2.17 -15.69 -1.81
C GLN A 43 1.02 -15.85 -2.82
N GLN A 44 -0.06 -16.53 -2.46
CA GLN A 44 -1.24 -16.69 -3.31
C GLN A 44 -2.41 -15.80 -2.86
N TYR A 45 -2.25 -15.01 -1.79
CA TYR A 45 -3.23 -13.97 -1.45
C TYR A 45 -3.04 -12.78 -2.38
N GLU A 46 -4.15 -12.23 -2.84
CA GLU A 46 -4.13 -11.18 -3.85
C GLU A 46 -3.57 -9.86 -3.30
N GLN A 47 -3.78 -9.59 -2.00
CA GLN A 47 -3.24 -8.44 -1.30
C GLN A 47 -2.90 -8.81 0.14
N VAL A 48 -1.73 -8.37 0.61
CA VAL A 48 -1.24 -8.58 1.98
C VAL A 48 -0.71 -7.25 2.49
N LEU A 49 -1.15 -6.87 3.69
CA LEU A 49 -0.63 -5.73 4.42
C LEU A 49 -0.16 -6.23 5.79
N TRP A 50 1.09 -5.99 6.13
CA TRP A 50 1.64 -6.39 7.42
C TRP A 50 1.45 -5.27 8.44
N LEU A 51 0.97 -5.62 9.63
CA LEU A 51 0.82 -4.65 10.73
C LEU A 51 2.14 -3.99 11.12
N LYS A 52 3.28 -4.68 10.95
CA LYS A 52 4.62 -4.15 11.21
C LYS A 52 5.06 -3.06 10.23
N ASP A 53 4.42 -2.97 9.07
CA ASP A 53 4.75 -1.97 8.04
C ASP A 53 3.92 -0.69 8.24
N ILE A 54 3.01 -0.67 9.24
CA ILE A 54 2.26 0.52 9.61
C ILE A 54 3.19 1.46 10.39
N PRO A 55 3.41 2.71 9.93
CA PRO A 55 4.26 3.67 10.61
C PRO A 55 3.63 4.11 11.94
N GLN A 56 4.46 4.29 12.96
CA GLN A 56 4.03 4.77 14.29
C GLN A 56 3.92 6.30 14.29
N GLU A 57 2.95 6.81 13.54
CA GLU A 57 2.68 8.23 13.39
C GLU A 57 1.33 8.60 14.01
N PRO A 58 1.09 9.87 14.40
CA PRO A 58 -0.16 10.29 15.03
C PRO A 58 -1.44 10.01 14.22
N GLU A 59 -1.32 9.95 12.90
CA GLU A 59 -2.42 9.65 11.97
C GLU A 59 -2.75 8.15 11.92
N CYS A 60 -1.90 7.30 12.47
CA CYS A 60 -2.04 5.85 12.48
C CYS A 60 -2.31 5.33 13.89
N HIS A 61 -3.16 4.32 13.98
CA HIS A 61 -3.39 3.55 15.18
C HIS A 61 -3.33 2.07 14.82
N CYS A 62 -2.65 1.28 15.64
CA CYS A 62 -2.63 -0.16 15.57
C CYS A 62 -2.58 -0.75 16.97
N ILE A 63 -3.47 -1.69 17.25
CA ILE A 63 -3.54 -2.37 18.55
C ILE A 63 -2.26 -3.14 18.90
N ALA A 64 -1.43 -3.49 17.90
CA ALA A 64 -0.16 -4.18 18.12
C ALA A 64 0.88 -3.35 18.89
N TRP A 65 0.67 -2.04 19.04
CA TRP A 65 1.57 -1.14 19.78
C TRP A 65 1.13 -0.93 21.23
N GLU A 66 -0.12 -1.22 21.56
CA GLU A 66 -0.66 -0.99 22.91
C GLU A 66 -0.09 -2.02 23.88
N SER A 67 0.45 -1.56 25.00
CA SER A 67 0.80 -2.42 26.12
C SER A 67 -0.47 -2.93 26.80
N THR A 68 -0.42 -4.14 27.34
CA THR A 68 -1.50 -4.83 28.07
C THR A 68 -2.09 -4.07 29.27
N GLU A 69 -1.53 -2.91 29.64
CA GLU A 69 -1.98 -2.10 30.78
C GLU A 69 -3.08 -1.09 30.41
N ASN A 70 -3.23 -0.76 29.12
CA ASN A 70 -4.31 0.09 28.62
C ASN A 70 -5.40 -0.76 27.97
N GLU A 71 -6.18 -1.47 28.78
CA GLU A 71 -7.38 -2.19 28.32
C GLU A 71 -8.52 -1.23 27.96
N LYS A 72 -8.31 -0.35 26.98
CA LYS A 72 -9.43 0.19 26.22
C LYS A 72 -9.85 -0.92 25.27
N GLN A 73 -11.03 -1.50 25.51
CA GLN A 73 -11.67 -2.42 24.58
C GLN A 73 -12.05 -1.66 23.31
N SER A 74 -11.07 -1.42 22.44
CA SER A 74 -11.31 -0.90 21.10
C SER A 74 -11.67 -2.07 20.20
N GLU A 75 -12.84 -2.00 19.56
CA GLU A 75 -13.21 -2.94 18.50
C GLU A 75 -12.39 -2.71 17.22
N VAL A 76 -11.70 -1.56 17.12
CA VAL A 76 -10.89 -1.15 15.97
C VAL A 76 -9.44 -1.60 16.17
N TRP A 77 -8.96 -2.45 15.27
CA TRP A 77 -7.60 -3.00 15.29
C TRP A 77 -6.58 -2.07 14.63
N VAL A 78 -6.99 -1.40 13.55
CA VAL A 78 -6.17 -0.49 12.76
C VAL A 78 -7.04 0.68 12.30
N GLU A 79 -6.56 1.89 12.53
CA GLU A 79 -7.16 3.13 12.01
C GLU A 79 -6.07 3.96 11.34
N ILE A 80 -6.32 4.41 10.11
CA ILE A 80 -5.37 5.24 9.35
C ILE A 80 -6.12 6.45 8.82
N HIS A 81 -5.74 7.64 9.27
CA HIS A 81 -6.27 8.89 8.74
C HIS A 81 -5.64 9.18 7.39
N LYS A 82 -6.46 9.55 6.40
CA LYS A 82 -5.97 9.91 5.07
C LYS A 82 -5.08 11.16 5.18
N PRO A 83 -3.77 11.06 4.89
CA PRO A 83 -2.88 12.21 5.00
C PRO A 83 -3.18 13.23 3.88
N LYS A 84 -2.91 14.50 4.17
CA LYS A 84 -3.01 15.60 3.21
C LYS A 84 -1.60 16.03 2.81
N LEU A 85 -1.14 15.58 1.64
CA LEU A 85 0.16 15.99 1.10
C LEU A 85 0.12 17.48 0.73
N LYS A 86 1.14 18.22 1.16
CA LYS A 86 1.31 19.64 0.84
C LYS A 86 2.22 19.78 -0.38
N PRO A 87 1.97 20.75 -1.29
CA PRO A 87 2.89 21.03 -2.37
C PRO A 87 4.24 21.52 -1.83
N PRO A 88 5.34 21.36 -2.60
CA PRO A 88 6.64 21.87 -2.19
C PRO A 88 6.64 23.40 -2.01
N PRO A 89 7.54 23.92 -1.17
CA PRO A 89 7.73 25.35 -1.01
C PRO A 89 8.20 25.99 -2.32
N LYS A 90 7.76 27.21 -2.57
CA LYS A 90 8.10 27.92 -3.80
C LYS A 90 9.52 28.48 -3.70
N ALA A 91 10.41 28.00 -4.56
CA ALA A 91 11.76 28.53 -4.64
C ALA A 91 11.76 30.02 -5.06
N PRO A 92 12.75 30.81 -4.62
CA PRO A 92 13.00 32.15 -5.13
C PRO A 92 13.13 32.18 -6.66
N GLU A 93 12.64 33.25 -7.30
CA GLU A 93 12.59 33.35 -8.77
C GLU A 93 13.96 33.18 -9.44
N LEU A 94 15.01 33.66 -8.77
CA LEU A 94 16.39 33.53 -9.23
C LEU A 94 16.87 32.08 -9.31
N LEU A 95 16.30 31.15 -8.52
CA LEU A 95 16.68 29.74 -8.53
C LEU A 95 15.95 28.92 -9.60
N TYR A 96 14.81 29.39 -10.14
CA TYR A 96 14.02 28.60 -11.10
C TYR A 96 14.79 28.13 -12.34
N PRO A 97 15.68 28.93 -12.97
CA PRO A 97 16.45 28.45 -14.11
C PRO A 97 17.46 27.36 -13.74
N TRP A 98 17.95 27.40 -12.48
CA TRP A 98 18.99 26.54 -11.94
C TRP A 98 18.43 25.23 -11.35
N LEU A 99 17.17 25.23 -10.92
CA LEU A 99 16.50 24.05 -10.36
C LEU A 99 15.73 23.28 -11.43
N ASP A 100 15.67 21.96 -11.26
CA ASP A 100 14.71 21.12 -11.97
C ASP A 100 13.43 20.98 -11.12
N PRO A 101 12.26 21.45 -11.62
CA PRO A 101 10.99 21.35 -10.89
C PRO A 101 10.67 19.92 -10.42
N HIS A 102 11.05 18.90 -11.21
CA HIS A 102 10.83 17.50 -10.83
C HIS A 102 11.64 17.08 -9.61
N GLN A 103 12.84 17.65 -9.42
CA GLN A 103 13.64 17.37 -8.22
C GLN A 103 13.10 18.09 -6.99
N VAL A 104 12.58 19.30 -7.17
CA VAL A 104 11.99 20.09 -6.06
C VAL A 104 10.73 19.40 -5.52
N GLU A 105 9.93 18.78 -6.39
CA GLU A 105 8.73 18.01 -6.01
C GLU A 105 9.01 16.62 -5.43
N ASP A 106 10.25 16.13 -5.54
CA ASP A 106 10.65 14.78 -5.13
C ASP A 106 11.31 14.80 -3.75
N SER A 107 10.51 14.63 -2.70
CA SER A 107 10.98 14.51 -1.33
C SER A 107 11.79 13.25 -1.04
N SER A 108 11.86 12.27 -1.96
CA SER A 108 12.68 11.07 -1.76
C SER A 108 14.18 11.34 -1.88
N LYS A 109 14.55 12.49 -2.46
CA LYS A 109 15.93 12.94 -2.56
C LYS A 109 16.45 13.54 -1.26
N ASP A 110 17.77 13.62 -1.16
CA ASP A 110 18.44 14.32 -0.05
C ASP A 110 18.28 15.84 -0.17
N PHE A 111 18.40 16.38 -1.39
CA PHE A 111 18.15 17.78 -1.76
C PHE A 111 18.01 17.93 -3.29
N PRO A 112 17.39 19.02 -3.80
CA PRO A 112 17.34 19.31 -5.23
C PRO A 112 18.67 19.92 -5.70
N GLU A 113 19.28 19.35 -6.74
CA GLU A 113 20.59 19.77 -7.24
C GLU A 113 20.49 21.00 -8.15
N LEU A 114 21.47 21.90 -8.04
CA LEU A 114 21.64 23.01 -8.96
C LEU A 114 22.24 22.52 -10.29
N ARG A 115 21.74 23.07 -11.39
CA ARG A 115 22.35 22.88 -12.72
C ARG A 115 23.72 23.56 -12.76
N GLU A 116 24.71 22.91 -13.37
CA GLU A 116 26.05 23.52 -13.53
C GLU A 116 26.04 24.77 -14.42
N ARG A 117 25.08 24.84 -15.36
CA ARG A 117 24.96 25.95 -16.31
C ARG A 117 23.53 26.14 -16.77
N ILE A 118 23.17 27.39 -17.08
CA ILE A 118 21.87 27.76 -17.65
C ILE A 118 22.07 28.59 -18.92
N PRO A 119 21.15 28.53 -19.90
CA PRO A 119 21.21 29.42 -21.05
C PRO A 119 20.91 30.86 -20.63
N ILE A 120 21.69 31.82 -21.12
CA ILE A 120 21.43 33.25 -20.91
C ILE A 120 20.26 33.64 -21.82
N ASN A 121 19.12 33.99 -21.21
CA ASN A 121 18.05 34.65 -21.95
C ASN A 121 18.46 36.10 -22.20
N ILE A 122 19.01 36.39 -23.38
CA ILE A 122 19.22 37.76 -23.86
C ILE A 122 17.85 38.33 -24.23
N LEU A 123 17.04 38.69 -23.23
CA LEU A 123 15.75 39.34 -23.46
C LEU A 123 15.81 40.87 -23.41
N ASP A 124 16.93 41.46 -22.99
CA ASP A 124 17.14 42.91 -23.06
C ASP A 124 18.34 43.25 -23.93
N GLY A 125 18.08 43.53 -25.21
CA GLY A 125 19.13 43.95 -26.13
C GLY A 125 18.62 44.18 -27.54
N HIS A 126 18.15 45.39 -27.82
CA HIS A 126 17.97 45.91 -29.16
C HIS A 126 19.24 45.69 -30.02
N ASN A 127 19.25 44.67 -30.87
CA ASN A 127 19.91 44.71 -32.18
C ASN A 127 19.62 43.41 -32.96
N LYS A 128 18.50 43.42 -33.70
CA LYS A 128 18.26 42.45 -34.78
C LYS A 128 19.02 42.88 -36.04
N GLU A 129 20.34 42.84 -36.01
CA GLU A 129 21.15 42.81 -37.22
C GLU A 129 22.39 41.94 -36.99
N ARG A 130 22.24 40.64 -37.22
CA ARG A 130 23.16 39.82 -38.04
C ARG A 130 22.70 38.37 -38.03
N GLN A 131 22.51 37.84 -39.23
CA GLN A 131 22.54 36.41 -39.50
C GLN A 131 23.96 35.93 -39.18
N ASP A 132 24.09 34.97 -38.27
CA ASP A 132 25.13 33.93 -38.21
C ASP A 132 24.98 33.21 -36.85
N GLU A 133 24.84 31.89 -36.88
CA GLU A 133 24.84 30.91 -35.77
C GLU A 133 24.37 31.45 -34.40
N GLU A 134 23.15 31.07 -33.96
CA GLU A 134 22.67 31.31 -32.59
C GLU A 134 23.62 30.64 -31.58
N GLN A 135 24.68 31.34 -31.19
CA GLN A 135 25.54 30.95 -30.08
C GLN A 135 24.73 31.14 -28.81
N ILE A 136 24.17 30.05 -28.32
CA ILE A 136 23.57 29.98 -26.99
C ILE A 136 24.70 30.22 -25.99
N LEU A 137 24.73 31.42 -25.42
CA LEU A 137 25.63 31.73 -24.32
C LEU A 137 25.09 31.05 -23.04
N PHE A 138 25.99 30.45 -22.28
CA PHE A 138 25.66 29.79 -21.01
C PHE A 138 26.27 30.57 -19.85
N GLN A 139 25.50 30.75 -18.79
CA GLN A 139 25.97 31.23 -17.49
C GLN A 139 26.32 30.01 -16.64
N LYS A 140 27.52 30.00 -16.05
CA LYS A 140 27.98 28.91 -15.18
C LYS A 140 27.67 29.21 -13.71
N LEU A 141 27.40 28.17 -12.93
CA LEU A 141 27.12 28.31 -11.50
C LEU A 141 28.30 28.91 -10.73
N GLU A 142 29.53 28.53 -11.11
CA GLU A 142 30.78 29.04 -10.52
C GLU A 142 30.93 30.56 -10.60
N GLU A 143 30.24 31.20 -11.56
CA GLU A 143 30.26 32.66 -11.77
C GLU A 143 29.20 33.38 -10.92
N CYS A 144 28.37 32.63 -10.19
CA CYS A 144 27.18 33.11 -9.48
C CYS A 144 27.11 32.59 -8.04
N PRO A 145 28.04 32.97 -7.14
CA PRO A 145 28.06 32.50 -5.75
C PRO A 145 26.79 32.90 -4.96
N GLU A 146 26.13 33.98 -5.37
CA GLU A 146 24.85 34.42 -4.78
C GLU A 146 23.73 33.38 -4.97
N ILE A 147 23.76 32.60 -6.06
CA ILE A 147 22.79 31.54 -6.35
C ILE A 147 23.01 30.35 -5.41
N GLU A 148 24.26 29.99 -5.16
CA GLU A 148 24.61 28.91 -4.24
C GLU A 148 24.16 29.25 -2.81
N SER A 149 24.47 30.46 -2.32
CA SER A 149 24.02 30.90 -0.99
C SER A 149 22.48 30.98 -0.87
N LEU A 150 21.79 31.45 -1.92
CA LEU A 150 20.33 31.50 -1.93
C LEU A 150 19.71 30.09 -1.96
N TRP A 151 20.34 29.16 -2.66
CA TRP A 151 19.94 27.77 -2.70
C TRP A 151 20.13 27.08 -1.35
N GLU A 152 21.28 27.28 -0.68
CA GLU A 152 21.53 26.75 0.66
C GLU A 152 20.45 27.20 1.64
N GLN A 153 20.15 28.51 1.65
CA GLN A 153 19.10 29.07 2.50
C GLN A 153 17.72 28.46 2.20
N TYR A 154 17.33 28.37 0.92
CA TYR A 154 16.07 27.77 0.53
C TYR A 154 15.96 26.30 0.94
N VAL A 155 17.04 25.53 0.75
CA VAL A 155 17.06 24.11 1.10
C VAL A 155 16.93 23.93 2.61
N GLU A 156 17.66 24.73 3.39
CA GLU A 156 17.69 24.64 4.84
C GLU A 156 16.40 25.11 5.51
N GLU A 157 15.88 26.27 5.11
CA GLU A 157 14.75 26.92 5.79
C GLU A 157 13.39 26.43 5.30
N GLU A 158 13.26 26.04 4.02
CA GLU A 158 11.97 25.71 3.43
C GLU A 158 11.89 24.25 2.95
N TRP A 159 12.84 23.81 2.12
CA TRP A 159 12.71 22.53 1.41
C TRP A 159 12.88 21.33 2.34
N TRP A 160 13.90 21.29 3.22
CA TRP A 160 14.10 20.16 4.13
C TRP A 160 12.92 19.93 5.09
N PRO A 161 12.42 20.97 5.79
CA PRO A 161 11.26 20.81 6.67
C PRO A 161 10.03 20.28 5.92
N TRP A 162 9.81 20.72 4.68
CA TRP A 162 8.76 20.17 3.83
C TRP A 162 9.05 18.72 3.43
N ALA A 163 10.26 18.40 2.99
CA ALA A 163 10.62 17.08 2.49
C ALA A 163 10.53 16.02 3.59
N GLU A 164 10.96 16.32 4.81
CA GLU A 164 10.82 15.43 5.97
C GLU A 164 9.35 15.11 6.28
N GLU A 165 8.52 16.14 6.33
CA GLU A 165 7.08 15.98 6.57
C GLU A 165 6.40 15.22 5.42
N ASP A 166 6.77 15.50 4.17
CA ASP A 166 6.22 14.83 3.00
C ASP A 166 6.62 13.33 2.97
N ARG A 167 7.88 12.98 3.30
CA ARG A 167 8.32 11.58 3.44
C ARG A 167 7.51 10.85 4.51
N ARG A 168 7.33 11.49 5.67
CA ARG A 168 6.52 10.96 6.79
C ARG A 168 5.09 10.66 6.34
N LEU A 169 4.44 11.65 5.71
CA LEU A 169 3.07 11.53 5.22
C LEU A 169 2.92 10.52 4.06
N ARG A 170 3.92 10.38 3.18
CA ARG A 170 3.93 9.38 2.10
C ARG A 170 3.96 7.95 2.63
N ASN A 171 4.74 7.69 3.68
CA ASN A 171 4.76 6.38 4.32
C ASN A 171 3.36 5.99 4.85
N ILE A 172 2.68 6.93 5.50
CA ILE A 172 1.30 6.77 5.95
C ILE A 172 0.35 6.56 4.75
N TYR A 173 0.54 7.34 3.69
CA TYR A 173 -0.29 7.29 2.49
C TYR A 173 -0.23 5.93 1.78
N GLU A 174 0.95 5.30 1.68
CA GLU A 174 1.08 3.98 1.05
C GLU A 174 0.34 2.90 1.84
N VAL A 175 0.39 2.94 3.18
CA VAL A 175 -0.40 2.04 4.04
C VAL A 175 -1.91 2.29 3.84
N TYR A 176 -2.33 3.56 3.87
CA TYR A 176 -3.72 3.95 3.60
C TYR A 176 -4.20 3.42 2.25
N LYS A 177 -3.40 3.61 1.20
CA LYS A 177 -3.69 3.15 -0.17
C LYS A 177 -3.81 1.63 -0.25
N GLY A 178 -2.95 0.90 0.47
CA GLY A 178 -3.04 -0.55 0.60
C GLY A 178 -4.38 -0.99 1.21
N LEU A 179 -4.74 -0.44 2.37
CA LEU A 179 -6.03 -0.71 3.02
C LEU A 179 -7.22 -0.29 2.15
N PHE A 180 -7.15 0.89 1.52
CA PHE A 180 -8.22 1.38 0.66
C PHE A 180 -8.43 0.47 -0.56
N SER A 181 -7.36 -0.09 -1.11
CA SER A 181 -7.46 -1.08 -2.19
C SER A 181 -8.17 -2.36 -1.73
N ILE A 182 -7.82 -2.89 -0.55
CA ILE A 182 -8.50 -4.04 0.06
C ILE A 182 -9.98 -3.71 0.30
N TYR A 183 -10.29 -2.52 0.82
CA TYR A 183 -11.66 -2.04 1.03
C TYR A 183 -12.46 -2.02 -0.27
N GLN A 184 -11.91 -1.45 -1.35
CA GLN A 184 -12.58 -1.42 -2.67
C GLN A 184 -12.87 -2.82 -3.21
N LYS A 185 -11.96 -3.78 -2.98
CA LYS A 185 -12.18 -5.19 -3.38
C LYS A 185 -13.24 -5.87 -2.52
N GLN A 186 -13.23 -5.66 -1.20
CA GLN A 186 -14.28 -6.15 -0.30
C GLN A 186 -15.67 -5.70 -0.76
N GLN A 187 -15.80 -4.43 -1.18
CA GLN A 187 -17.08 -3.90 -1.67
C GLN A 187 -17.51 -4.51 -3.02
N ARG A 188 -16.58 -4.78 -3.92
CA ARG A 188 -16.88 -5.30 -5.28
C ARG A 188 -17.04 -6.81 -5.34
N LEU A 189 -16.30 -7.53 -4.50
CA LEU A 189 -16.09 -8.98 -4.59
C LEU A 189 -16.25 -9.67 -3.23
N GLY A 190 -16.99 -9.07 -2.29
CA GLY A 190 -17.15 -9.59 -0.92
C GLY A 190 -17.77 -10.99 -0.82
N GLU A 191 -18.43 -11.48 -1.88
CA GLU A 191 -18.92 -12.86 -1.95
C GLU A 191 -17.81 -13.86 -2.33
N THR A 192 -16.73 -13.39 -2.96
CA THR A 192 -15.59 -14.22 -3.42
C THR A 192 -14.38 -14.07 -2.51
N TYR A 193 -14.22 -12.92 -1.85
CA TYR A 193 -13.08 -12.61 -1.00
C TYR A 193 -13.52 -12.17 0.38
N GLU A 194 -12.84 -12.71 1.38
CA GLU A 194 -12.93 -12.27 2.77
C GLU A 194 -11.67 -11.49 3.17
N VAL A 195 -11.84 -10.52 4.06
CA VAL A 195 -10.71 -9.85 4.73
C VAL A 195 -10.43 -10.60 6.02
N VAL A 196 -9.19 -11.07 6.17
CA VAL A 196 -8.77 -11.87 7.32
C VAL A 196 -7.59 -11.20 7.98
N LEU A 197 -7.68 -11.02 9.29
CA LEU A 197 -6.55 -10.66 10.13
C LEU A 197 -5.83 -11.93 10.59
N GLY A 198 -4.52 -12.00 10.37
CA GLY A 198 -3.67 -13.11 10.80
C GLY A 198 -2.66 -12.68 11.87
N VAL A 199 -2.54 -13.46 12.95
CA VAL A 199 -1.58 -13.24 14.04
C VAL A 199 -0.68 -14.45 14.23
N GLY A 200 0.61 -14.19 14.43
CA GLY A 200 1.68 -15.19 14.43
C GLY A 200 1.95 -15.70 13.02
N TYR A 201 3.21 -15.96 12.64
CA TYR A 201 3.54 -16.47 11.31
C TYR A 201 4.43 -17.70 11.45
N LEU A 202 3.81 -18.88 11.32
CA LEU A 202 4.51 -20.15 11.42
C LEU A 202 4.99 -20.58 10.04
N THR A 203 6.29 -20.84 9.94
CA THR A 203 6.92 -21.43 8.75
C THR A 203 7.45 -22.81 9.08
N TRP A 204 7.20 -23.77 8.19
CA TRP A 204 7.63 -25.15 8.35
C TRP A 204 8.02 -25.73 6.99
N LEU A 205 9.21 -26.35 6.93
CA LEU A 205 9.69 -27.09 5.77
C LEU A 205 9.33 -28.57 5.91
N LEU A 206 8.52 -29.10 5.00
CA LEU A 206 8.19 -30.52 4.97
C LEU A 206 9.42 -31.36 4.59
N PRO A 207 9.48 -32.64 5.00
CA PRO A 207 10.47 -33.59 4.50
C PRO A 207 10.48 -33.74 2.97
N SER A 208 9.36 -33.39 2.30
CA SER A 208 9.24 -33.33 0.84
C SER A 208 9.90 -32.09 0.20
N GLY A 209 10.51 -31.20 0.99
CA GLY A 209 11.10 -29.95 0.54
C GLY A 209 10.10 -28.80 0.33
N GLN A 210 8.81 -29.01 0.64
CA GLN A 210 7.78 -27.99 0.49
C GLN A 210 7.72 -27.07 1.71
N MET A 211 7.74 -25.74 1.49
CA MET A 211 7.53 -24.76 2.55
C MET A 211 6.03 -24.50 2.75
N VAL A 212 5.58 -24.63 3.99
CA VAL A 212 4.25 -24.19 4.44
C VAL A 212 4.42 -22.97 5.32
N ALA A 213 3.63 -21.93 5.07
CA ALA A 213 3.61 -20.74 5.89
C ALA A 213 2.19 -20.29 6.18
N ARG A 214 1.81 -20.23 7.47
CA ARG A 214 0.45 -19.93 7.91
C ARG A 214 0.43 -19.06 9.15
N HIS A 215 -0.63 -18.28 9.27
CA HIS A 215 -0.93 -17.60 10.52
C HIS A 215 -1.43 -18.59 11.57
N LEU A 216 -1.02 -18.39 12.83
CA LEU A 216 -1.42 -19.27 13.94
C LEU A 216 -2.87 -19.02 14.33
N ILE A 217 -3.27 -17.75 14.32
CA ILE A 217 -4.61 -17.29 14.64
C ILE A 217 -5.10 -16.46 13.46
N THR A 218 -6.34 -16.69 13.04
CA THR A 218 -6.99 -15.92 12.00
C THR A 218 -8.39 -15.52 12.44
N ALA A 219 -8.76 -14.26 12.20
CA ALA A 219 -10.11 -13.75 12.44
C ALA A 219 -10.62 -13.04 11.19
N GLN A 220 -11.88 -13.29 10.83
CA GLN A 220 -12.54 -12.51 9.79
C GLN A 220 -12.74 -11.08 10.29
N THR A 221 -12.45 -10.12 9.43
CA THR A 221 -12.62 -8.69 9.72
C THR A 221 -13.25 -7.98 8.53
N SER A 222 -13.53 -6.69 8.68
CA SER A 222 -14.01 -5.84 7.61
C SER A 222 -13.35 -4.48 7.67
N LEU A 223 -13.11 -3.90 6.51
CA LEU A 223 -12.69 -2.50 6.40
C LEU A 223 -13.91 -1.61 6.22
N ILE A 224 -13.93 -0.50 6.95
CA ILE A 224 -14.99 0.51 6.91
C ILE A 224 -14.31 1.86 6.67
N LEU A 225 -14.88 2.67 5.78
CA LEU A 225 -14.43 4.04 5.57
C LEU A 225 -15.28 4.99 6.42
N MET A 226 -14.69 5.55 7.46
CA MET A 226 -15.34 6.57 8.28
C MET A 226 -15.05 7.96 7.70
N LEU A 227 -16.10 8.66 7.29
CA LEU A 227 -16.02 10.07 6.91
C LEU A 227 -16.14 10.90 8.19
N PHE A 228 -15.01 11.25 8.79
CA PHE A 228 -14.99 12.28 9.83
C PHE A 228 -15.20 13.64 9.16
N VAL A 229 -16.34 14.27 9.44
CA VAL A 229 -16.55 15.69 9.14
C VAL A 229 -15.76 16.45 10.21
N VAL A 230 -14.61 17.00 9.81
CA VAL A 230 -13.82 17.94 10.62
C VAL A 230 -14.39 19.33 10.46
#